data_AF-Q64S25-F1
#
_entry.id   AF-Q64S25-F1
#
_cell.length_a   1.000
_cell.length_b   1.000
_cell.length_c   1.000
_cell.angle_alpha   90.00
_cell.angle_beta   90.00
_cell.angle_gamma   90.00
#
_symmetry.space_group_name_H-M   'P 1'
#
loop_
_entity.id
_entity.type
_entity.pdbx_description
1 polymer ?
#
loop_
_entity_poly.entity_id
_entity_poly.type
_entity_poly.pdbx_seq_one_letter_code
_entity_poly.pdbx_strand_id
1 'polypeptide(L)'
;MKENSIKPYCYCGESESSLVDNAIFVYFGDEYRRVLLDEILWLEASGSYCVLCMENGAEITVSYPLDRIFNNDLPRGKFQRIHRSYAINVFKVTGFAGNYVHIGKKMLPVSESHKKNFLACFHKIYSKRALGK
;
A
#
# COMPACT_ATOMS: atom_id res chain seq x y z
N MET A 1 -31.16 17.41 24.74
CA MET A 1 -31.20 17.19 23.28
C MET A 1 -29.77 17.19 22.80
N LYS A 2 -29.30 16.07 22.27
CA LYS A 2 -27.90 15.84 21.90
C LYS A 2 -27.65 16.42 20.52
N GLU A 3 -26.70 17.32 20.38
CA GLU A 3 -26.06 17.64 19.12
C GLU A 3 -24.62 17.11 19.21
N ASN A 4 -24.45 15.81 18.92
CA ASN A 4 -23.12 15.24 18.73
C ASN A 4 -22.63 15.66 17.35
N SER A 5 -22.05 16.85 17.27
CA SER A 5 -21.29 17.30 16.11
C SER A 5 -20.03 16.42 15.98
N ILE A 6 -20.13 15.39 15.16
CA ILE A 6 -18.99 14.61 14.68
C ILE A 6 -18.12 15.58 13.88
N LYS A 7 -17.02 16.05 14.47
CA LYS A 7 -16.03 16.83 13.73
C LYS A 7 -15.41 15.92 12.66
N PRO A 8 -15.32 16.34 11.39
CA PRO A 8 -14.55 15.62 10.40
C PRO A 8 -13.08 15.72 10.83
N TYR A 9 -12.49 14.60 11.24
CA TYR A 9 -11.09 14.58 11.66
C TYR A 9 -10.20 14.98 10.48
N CYS A 10 -9.75 16.23 10.48
CA CYS A 10 -8.59 16.71 9.74
C CYS A 10 -7.34 16.28 10.51
N TYR A 11 -6.49 15.43 9.95
CA TYR A 11 -5.15 15.24 10.50
C TYR A 11 -4.20 16.24 9.82
N CYS A 12 -3.99 17.37 10.49
CA CYS A 12 -2.82 18.22 10.30
C CYS A 12 -1.71 17.61 11.16
N GLY A 13 -0.52 17.38 10.59
CA GLY A 13 0.49 16.52 11.18
C GLY A 13 0.96 16.92 12.58
N GLU A 14 0.91 15.96 13.49
CA GLU A 14 1.83 15.78 14.60
C GLU A 14 2.11 14.28 14.66
N SER A 15 3.38 13.86 14.69
CA SER A 15 3.73 12.44 14.79
C SER A 15 3.38 11.91 16.18
N GLU A 16 2.15 11.43 16.37
CA GLU A 16 1.87 10.47 17.43
C GLU A 16 2.60 9.17 17.07
N SER A 17 3.74 8.94 17.69
CA SER A 17 4.46 7.67 17.58
C SER A 17 3.55 6.55 18.09
N SER A 18 2.86 5.85 17.19
CA SER A 18 2.14 4.64 17.58
C SER A 18 3.14 3.64 18.16
N LEU A 19 2.83 3.09 19.34
CA LEU A 19 3.66 2.04 19.97
C LEU A 19 3.72 0.77 19.12
N VAL A 20 2.75 0.61 18.20
CA VAL A 20 2.72 -0.44 17.18
C VAL A 20 3.02 0.22 15.84
N ASP A 21 4.25 0.05 15.36
CA ASP A 21 4.78 0.66 14.14
C ASP A 21 4.57 -0.21 12.88
N ASN A 22 4.39 -1.52 13.07
CA ASN A 22 4.21 -2.50 12.01
C ASN A 22 2.76 -2.95 11.77
N ALA A 23 1.79 -2.22 12.32
CA ALA A 23 0.38 -2.52 12.13
C ALA A 23 -0.45 -1.26 12.02
N ILE A 24 -1.56 -1.37 11.31
CA ILE A 24 -2.64 -0.38 11.32
C ILE A 24 -3.88 -1.02 11.94
N PHE A 25 -4.77 -0.19 12.48
CA PHE A 25 -6.02 -0.63 13.06
C PHE A 25 -7.17 -0.13 12.18
N VAL A 26 -7.91 -1.08 11.61
CA VAL A 26 -9.05 -0.80 10.74
C VAL A 26 -10.33 -1.02 11.53
N TYR A 27 -11.25 -0.06 11.48
CA TYR A 27 -12.55 -0.18 12.14
C TYR A 27 -13.51 -1.01 11.29
N PHE A 28 -14.09 -2.07 11.88
CA PHE A 28 -15.00 -3.02 11.21
C PHE A 28 -16.47 -2.86 11.61
N GLY A 29 -16.85 -1.73 12.21
CA GLY A 29 -18.24 -1.38 12.54
C GLY A 29 -18.57 -1.46 14.03
N ASP A 30 -17.91 -2.36 14.76
CA ASP A 30 -18.06 -2.58 16.20
C ASP A 30 -16.71 -2.53 16.94
N GLU A 31 -15.62 -2.93 16.28
CA GLU A 31 -14.28 -2.97 16.84
C GLU A 31 -13.19 -2.52 15.86
N TYR A 32 -12.04 -2.16 16.40
CA TYR A 32 -10.80 -2.01 15.63
C TYR A 32 -10.08 -3.35 15.55
N ARG A 33 -9.79 -3.79 14.33
CA ARG A 33 -8.96 -4.98 14.10
C ARG A 33 -7.57 -4.58 13.65
N ARG A 34 -6.57 -5.25 14.23
CA ARG A 34 -5.18 -5.11 13.84
C ARG A 34 -4.95 -5.74 12.47
N VAL A 35 -4.34 -5.00 11.57
CA VAL A 35 -3.86 -5.44 10.25
C VAL A 35 -2.36 -5.25 10.21
N LEU A 36 -1.62 -6.34 10.06
CA LEU A 36 -0.16 -6.29 9.96
C LEU A 36 0.23 -5.77 8.58
N LEU A 37 1.10 -4.77 8.55
CA LEU A 37 1.53 -4.15 7.30
C LEU A 37 2.34 -5.12 6.43
N ASP A 38 3.08 -6.02 7.08
CA ASP A 38 3.83 -7.07 6.41
C ASP A 38 2.94 -8.16 5.81
N GLU A 39 1.65 -8.21 6.11
CA GLU A 39 0.72 -9.13 5.46
C GLU A 39 -0.01 -8.49 4.28
N ILE A 40 0.16 -7.18 4.06
CA ILE A 40 -0.43 -6.47 2.92
C ILE A 40 0.48 -6.65 1.71
N LEU A 41 -0.07 -7.19 0.63
CA LEU A 41 0.60 -7.30 -0.65
C LEU A 41 0.51 -5.98 -1.42
N TRP A 42 -0.71 -5.51 -1.68
CA TRP A 42 -0.94 -4.24 -2.37
C TRP A 42 -2.24 -3.60 -1.88
N LEU A 43 -2.40 -2.35 -2.26
CA LEU A 43 -3.60 -1.57 -2.08
C LEU A 43 -4.17 -1.22 -3.45
N GLU A 44 -5.47 -1.38 -3.61
CA GLU A 44 -6.20 -1.16 -4.85
C GLU A 44 -7.27 -0.06 -4.66
N ALA A 45 -7.27 0.92 -5.55
CA ALA A 45 -8.28 1.99 -5.50
C ALA A 45 -9.63 1.47 -6.02
N SER A 46 -10.70 1.69 -5.25
CA SER A 46 -12.07 1.34 -5.60
C SER A 46 -12.99 2.54 -5.38
N GLY A 47 -13.00 3.47 -6.34
CA GLY A 47 -13.77 4.73 -6.21
C GLY A 47 -13.27 5.59 -5.04
N SER A 48 -14.18 5.88 -4.09
CA SER A 48 -13.85 6.57 -2.83
C SER A 48 -13.29 5.66 -1.74
N TYR A 49 -13.17 4.36 -2.03
CA TYR A 49 -12.67 3.34 -1.14
C TYR A 49 -11.28 2.85 -1.58
N CYS A 50 -10.64 2.10 -0.70
CA CYS A 50 -9.40 1.41 -0.98
C CYS A 50 -9.53 -0.03 -0.49
N VAL A 51 -9.03 -0.99 -1.25
CA VAL A 51 -8.99 -2.40 -0.87
C VAL A 51 -7.56 -2.75 -0.48
N LEU A 52 -7.36 -3.27 0.73
CA LEU A 52 -6.11 -3.86 1.17
C LEU A 52 -6.13 -5.34 0.80
N CYS A 53 -5.24 -5.76 -0.10
CA CYS A 53 -5.14 -7.15 -0.54
C CYS A 53 -4.06 -7.86 0.28
N MET A 54 -4.47 -8.87 1.03
CA MET A 54 -3.64 -9.57 2.01
C MET A 54 -2.97 -10.81 1.42
N GLU A 55 -1.86 -11.26 2.03
CA GLU A 55 -1.13 -12.47 1.63
C GLU A 55 -1.95 -13.75 1.71
N ASN A 56 -2.84 -13.84 2.71
CA ASN A 56 -3.74 -14.96 2.89
C ASN A 56 -4.92 -14.97 1.89
N GLY A 57 -4.98 -14.00 0.97
CA GLY A 57 -6.06 -13.84 -0.01
C GLY A 57 -7.28 -13.09 0.50
N ALA A 58 -7.30 -12.63 1.75
CA ALA A 58 -8.36 -11.76 2.25
C ALA A 58 -8.26 -10.36 1.62
N GLU A 59 -9.41 -9.70 1.49
CA GLU A 59 -9.51 -8.32 1.03
C GLU A 59 -10.24 -7.49 2.10
N ILE A 60 -9.64 -6.37 2.49
CA ILE A 60 -10.22 -5.45 3.49
C ILE A 60 -10.51 -4.13 2.80
N THR A 61 -11.78 -3.76 2.71
CA THR A 61 -12.20 -2.47 2.15
C THR A 61 -12.19 -1.40 3.24
N VAL A 62 -11.42 -0.34 3.02
CA VAL A 62 -11.36 0.85 3.88
C VAL A 62 -12.09 2.01 3.23
N SER A 63 -12.76 2.82 4.05
CA SER A 63 -13.62 3.96 3.65
C SER A 63 -12.85 5.21 3.21
N TYR A 64 -11.60 5.05 2.79
CA TYR A 64 -10.73 6.14 2.38
C TYR A 64 -10.12 5.88 1.02
N PRO A 65 -9.92 6.93 0.19
CA PRO A 65 -9.30 6.77 -1.11
C PRO A 65 -7.83 6.38 -0.96
N LEU A 66 -7.33 5.64 -1.94
CA LEU A 66 -5.96 5.13 -1.97
C LEU A 66 -4.91 6.23 -1.77
N ASP A 67 -5.10 7.42 -2.34
CA ASP A 67 -4.18 8.57 -2.18
C ASP A 67 -4.07 9.04 -0.74
N ARG A 68 -5.17 9.04 0.01
CA ARG A 68 -5.14 9.41 1.43
C ARG A 68 -4.37 8.36 2.23
N ILE A 69 -4.76 7.10 2.09
CA ILE A 69 -4.15 5.98 2.84
C ILE A 69 -2.63 5.96 2.58
N PHE A 70 -2.22 6.04 1.31
CA PHE A 70 -0.82 5.97 0.93
C PHE A 70 0.02 7.12 1.49
N ASN A 71 -0.50 8.34 1.50
CA ASN A 71 0.28 9.52 1.89
C ASN A 71 0.30 9.76 3.41
N ASN A 72 -0.78 9.38 4.10
CA ASN A 72 -1.00 9.80 5.49
C ASN A 72 -1.00 8.65 6.50
N ASP A 73 -1.45 7.46 6.10
CA ASP A 73 -1.79 6.38 7.03
C ASP A 73 -0.80 5.20 6.99
N LEU A 74 0.01 5.08 5.93
CA LEU A 74 1.05 4.04 5.81
C LEU A 74 2.44 4.56 6.18
N PRO A 75 3.26 3.78 6.91
CA PRO A 75 4.62 4.18 7.21
C PRO A 75 5.45 4.32 5.95
N ARG A 76 6.28 5.37 5.93
CA ARG A 76 7.16 5.70 4.81
C ARG A 76 8.18 4.58 4.62
N GLY A 77 8.31 4.07 3.38
CA GLY A 77 9.37 3.15 2.98
C GLY A 77 8.95 1.69 2.75
N LYS A 78 7.78 1.24 3.23
CA LYS A 78 7.27 -0.12 2.92
C LYS A 78 6.44 -0.16 1.64
N PHE A 79 5.71 0.91 1.37
CA PHE A 79 4.79 0.97 0.25
C PHE A 79 5.29 1.93 -0.83
N GLN A 80 5.06 1.58 -2.08
CA GLN A 80 5.37 2.41 -3.24
C GLN A 80 4.16 2.50 -4.16
N ARG A 81 3.80 3.72 -4.53
CA ARG A 81 2.79 3.96 -5.56
C ARG A 81 3.33 3.59 -6.93
N ILE A 82 2.59 2.76 -7.67
CA ILE A 82 3.00 2.26 -8.99
C ILE A 82 2.01 2.62 -10.10
N HIS A 83 0.77 2.94 -9.75
CA HIS A 83 -0.29 3.28 -10.69
C HIS A 83 -1.32 4.18 -9.98
N ARG A 84 -2.17 4.90 -10.74
CA ARG A 84 -3.29 5.66 -10.14
C ARG A 84 -4.23 4.77 -9.30
N SER A 85 -4.29 3.48 -9.60
CA SER A 85 -5.14 2.51 -8.90
C SER A 85 -4.38 1.56 -7.97
N TYR A 86 -3.04 1.61 -7.92
CA TYR A 86 -2.27 0.61 -7.18
C TYR A 86 -1.09 1.22 -6.42
N ALA A 87 -0.98 0.85 -5.13
CA ALA A 87 0.24 0.96 -4.34
C ALA A 87 0.64 -0.45 -3.86
N ILE A 88 1.92 -0.78 -3.87
CA ILE A 88 2.41 -2.13 -3.51
C ILE A 88 3.30 -2.07 -2.29
N ASN A 89 3.37 -3.17 -1.55
CA ASN A 89 4.43 -3.40 -0.58
C ASN A 89 5.71 -3.84 -1.33
N VAL A 90 6.77 -3.02 -1.27
CA VAL A 90 8.01 -3.28 -2.02
C VAL A 90 8.71 -4.55 -1.57
N PHE A 91 8.54 -4.93 -0.29
CA PHE A 91 9.13 -6.13 0.29
C PHE A 91 8.44 -7.42 -0.17
N LYS A 92 7.26 -7.32 -0.79
CA LYS A 92 6.48 -8.46 -1.29
C LYS A 92 6.59 -8.66 -2.80
N VAL A 93 7.36 -7.81 -3.48
CA VAL A 93 7.59 -7.94 -4.93
C VAL A 93 8.48 -9.16 -5.21
N THR A 94 7.99 -10.05 -6.07
CA THR A 94 8.71 -11.27 -6.46
C THR A 94 9.45 -11.12 -7.80
N GLY A 95 9.10 -10.08 -8.57
CA GLY A 95 9.77 -9.75 -9.82
C GLY A 95 9.09 -8.60 -10.54
N PHE A 96 9.69 -8.11 -11.61
CA PHE A 96 9.10 -7.12 -12.49
C PHE A 96 9.68 -7.25 -13.90
N ALA A 97 8.86 -6.97 -14.91
CA ALA A 97 9.25 -7.03 -16.31
C ALA A 97 8.46 -6.01 -17.12
N GLY A 98 9.15 -5.26 -17.99
CA GLY A 98 8.54 -4.19 -18.78
C GLY A 98 7.86 -3.14 -17.89
N ASN A 99 6.54 -3.05 -17.99
CA ASN A 99 5.68 -2.16 -17.21
C ASN A 99 4.79 -2.92 -16.21
N TYR A 100 5.20 -4.12 -15.80
CA TYR A 100 4.46 -4.93 -14.84
C TYR A 100 5.33 -5.33 -13.66
N VAL A 101 4.70 -5.39 -12.49
CA VAL A 101 5.29 -5.95 -11.26
C VAL A 101 4.54 -7.23 -10.89
N HIS A 102 5.29 -8.24 -10.46
CA HIS A 102 4.76 -9.50 -9.94
C HIS A 102 4.70 -9.43 -8.41
N ILE A 103 3.52 -9.72 -7.86
CA ILE A 103 3.28 -9.68 -6.42
C ILE A 103 2.20 -10.68 -6.03
N GLY A 104 2.51 -11.55 -5.06
CA GLY A 104 1.68 -12.73 -4.79
C GLY A 104 1.45 -13.56 -6.07
N LYS A 105 0.19 -13.70 -6.46
CA LYS A 105 -0.24 -14.40 -7.70
C LYS A 105 -0.67 -13.44 -8.82
N LYS A 106 -0.56 -12.13 -8.65
CA LYS A 106 -1.00 -11.13 -9.62
C LYS A 106 0.17 -10.46 -10.34
N MET A 107 -0.10 -9.96 -11.54
CA MET A 107 0.75 -9.00 -12.24
C MET A 107 0.02 -7.66 -12.27
N LEU A 108 0.62 -6.61 -11.71
CA LEU A 108 0.03 -5.28 -11.63
C LEU A 108 0.74 -4.33 -12.60
N PRO A 109 0.00 -3.46 -13.30
CA PRO A 109 0.58 -2.48 -14.21
C PRO A 109 1.28 -1.36 -13.42
N VAL A 110 2.42 -0.92 -13.94
CA VAL A 110 3.17 0.24 -13.47
C VAL A 110 3.01 1.36 -14.51
N SER A 111 2.48 2.51 -14.09
CA SER A 111 2.36 3.66 -15.00
C SER A 111 3.71 4.30 -15.25
N GLU A 112 3.87 4.90 -16.43
CA GLU A 112 5.13 5.54 -16.83
C GLU A 112 5.56 6.62 -15.83
N SER A 113 4.61 7.40 -15.32
CA SER A 113 4.86 8.43 -14.30
C SER A 113 5.42 7.89 -12.98
N HIS A 114 5.13 6.65 -12.61
CA HIS A 114 5.61 6.03 -11.37
C HIS A 114 6.82 5.12 -11.59
N LYS A 115 7.11 4.73 -12.84
CA LYS A 115 8.12 3.75 -13.20
C LYS A 115 9.51 4.09 -12.65
N LYS A 116 9.92 5.36 -12.73
CA LYS A 116 11.21 5.81 -12.21
C LYS A 116 11.33 5.56 -10.69
N ASN A 117 10.32 5.96 -9.92
CA ASN A 117 10.31 5.81 -8.47
C ASN A 117 10.22 4.34 -8.07
N PHE A 118 9.39 3.54 -8.76
CA PHE A 118 9.30 2.11 -8.56
C PHE A 118 10.65 1.40 -8.78
N LEU A 119 11.33 1.68 -9.90
CA LEU A 119 12.62 1.04 -10.20
C LEU A 119 13.74 1.46 -9.24
N ALA A 120 13.63 2.63 -8.61
CA ALA A 120 14.58 3.10 -7.61
C ALA A 120 14.48 2.34 -6.27
N CYS A 121 13.38 1.63 -6.02
CA CYS A 121 13.21 0.82 -4.81
C CYS A 121 14.10 -0.44 -4.79
N PHE A 122 14.67 -0.86 -5.93
CA PHE A 122 15.35 -2.16 -6.06
C PHE A 122 16.82 -1.99 -6.44
N HIS A 123 17.69 -2.60 -5.65
CA HIS A 123 19.08 -2.83 -6.05
C HIS A 123 19.13 -3.99 -7.05
N LYS A 124 19.68 -3.75 -8.24
CA LYS A 124 19.68 -4.72 -9.35
C LYS A 124 21.09 -5.19 -9.64
N ILE A 125 21.28 -6.49 -9.71
CA ILE A 125 22.50 -7.14 -10.18
C ILE A 125 22.17 -8.05 -11.36
N TYR A 126 23.14 -8.23 -12.26
CA TYR A 126 22.95 -9.05 -13.45
C TYR A 126 23.58 -10.43 -13.24
N SER A 127 22.83 -11.49 -13.60
CA SER A 127 23.38 -12.85 -13.58
C SER A 127 24.36 -13.06 -14.74
N LYS A 128 25.33 -13.98 -14.58
CA LYS A 128 26.28 -14.32 -15.66
C LYS A 128 25.60 -14.68 -16.99
N ARG A 129 24.42 -15.33 -16.94
CA ARG A 129 23.65 -15.70 -18.14
C ARG A 129 23.09 -14.48 -18.90
N ALA A 130 22.89 -13.35 -18.21
CA ALA A 130 22.36 -12.12 -18.81
C ALA A 130 23.44 -11.28 -19.50
N LEU A 131 24.72 -11.48 -19.16
CA LEU A 131 25.86 -10.70 -19.68
C LEU A 131 26.57 -11.39 -20.86
N GLY A 132 26.10 -12.58 -21.27
CA GLY A 132 26.67 -13.33 -22.38
C GLY A 132 26.18 -12.81 -23.74
N LYS A 133 26.84 -11.77 -24.24
CA LYS A 133 27.12 -11.58 -25.66
C LYS A 133 28.62 -11.37 -25.83
#